data_AF-A0A2K3JQ08-F1
#
_entry.id   AF-A0A2K3JQ08-F1
#
_cell.length_a   1.000
_cell.length_b   1.000
_cell.length_c   1.000
_cell.angle_alpha   90.00
_cell.angle_beta   90.00
_cell.angle_gamma   90.00
#
_symmetry.space_group_name_H-M   'P 1'
#
loop_
_entity.id
_entity.type
_entity.pdbx_description
1 polymer ?
#
loop_
_entity_poly.entity_id
_entity_poly.type
_entity_poly.pdbx_seq_one_letter_code
_entity_poly.pdbx_strand_id
1 'polypeptide(L)'
;MPPHSGILHGTMIDQFIGCGKSRDVAHELASRVWLAVLDNLEENHHTFCLLKRLAQEGDQVFLPYPYTRSIKVQWRVFEKLFTDFRDCFNHEVDYYDMLACAKSRFQPIPSAWL
;
A
#
# COMPACT_ATOMS: atom_id res chain seq x y z
N MET A 1 -18.78 -4.77 0.59
CA MET A 1 -17.46 -4.12 0.64
C MET A 1 -16.73 -4.64 1.86
N PRO A 2 -15.51 -5.20 1.72
CA PRO A 2 -14.68 -5.44 2.88
C PRO A 2 -14.22 -4.08 3.46
N PRO A 3 -13.88 -3.99 4.76
CA PRO A 3 -13.50 -2.73 5.38
C PRO A 3 -12.27 -2.12 4.70
N HIS A 4 -12.22 -0.78 4.63
CA HIS A 4 -11.04 -0.07 4.13
C HIS A 4 -9.84 -0.41 5.00
N SER A 5 -8.74 -0.81 4.36
CA SER A 5 -7.52 -1.20 5.07
C SER A 5 -6.82 0.00 5.74
N GLY A 6 -7.27 1.23 5.45
CA GLY A 6 -6.92 2.44 6.19
C GLY A 6 -7.38 2.43 7.65
N ILE A 7 -8.49 1.77 7.98
CA ILE A 7 -8.95 1.60 9.36
C ILE A 7 -7.93 0.77 10.15
N LEU A 8 -7.46 -0.34 9.57
CA LEU A 8 -6.41 -1.18 10.18
C LEU A 8 -5.13 -0.38 10.45
N HIS A 9 -4.70 0.43 9.47
CA HIS A 9 -3.53 1.30 9.66
C HIS A 9 -3.74 2.25 10.84
N GLY A 10 -4.88 2.95 10.89
CA GLY A 10 -5.14 3.89 11.97
C GLY A 10 -5.26 3.23 13.34
N THR A 11 -5.87 2.05 13.43
CA THR A 11 -5.91 1.29 14.67
C THR A 11 -4.51 0.91 15.17
N MET A 12 -3.58 0.49 14.29
CA MET A 12 -2.20 0.22 14.71
C MET A 12 -1.51 1.46 15.28
N ILE A 13 -1.72 2.62 14.66
CA ILE A 13 -1.22 3.92 15.16
C ILE A 13 -1.77 4.19 16.57
N ASP A 14 -3.08 4.07 16.76
CA ASP A 14 -3.73 4.34 18.04
C ASP A 14 -3.22 3.41 19.15
N GLN A 15 -2.96 2.13 18.84
CA GLN A 15 -2.35 1.20 19.79
C GLN A 15 -0.94 1.65 20.21
N PHE A 16 -0.08 2.05 19.27
CA PHE A 16 1.26 2.55 19.61
C PHE A 16 1.22 3.85 20.42
N ILE A 17 0.32 4.77 20.10
CA ILE A 17 0.10 6.00 20.87
C ILE A 17 -0.40 5.65 22.29
N GLY A 18 -1.34 4.71 22.41
CA GLY A 18 -1.82 4.20 23.70
C GLY A 18 -0.70 3.58 24.55
N CYS A 19 0.33 3.00 23.91
CA CYS A 19 1.55 2.52 24.58
C CYS A 19 2.60 3.62 24.85
N GLY A 20 2.25 4.90 24.71
CA GLY A 20 3.13 6.04 25.04
C GLY A 20 4.12 6.42 23.94
N LYS A 21 3.94 5.97 22.69
CA LYS A 21 4.75 6.43 21.55
C LYS A 21 4.26 7.78 21.05
N SER A 22 5.19 8.62 20.57
CA SER A 22 4.81 9.83 19.84
C SER A 22 4.12 9.47 18.51
N ARG A 23 3.38 10.42 17.93
CA ARG A 23 2.70 10.25 16.64
C ARG A 23 3.67 9.82 15.53
N ASP A 24 4.86 10.41 15.49
CA ASP A 24 5.89 10.10 14.48
C ASP A 24 6.46 8.70 14.67
N VAL A 25 6.73 8.30 15.92
CA VAL A 25 7.21 6.95 16.22
C VAL A 25 6.13 5.90 15.94
N ALA A 26 4.86 6.18 16.27
CA ALA A 26 3.74 5.32 15.95
C ALA A 26 3.59 5.12 14.43
N HIS A 27 3.67 6.20 13.65
CA HIS A 27 3.64 6.16 12.19
C HIS A 27 4.76 5.32 11.59
N GLU A 28 5.99 5.50 12.07
CA GLU A 28 7.15 4.74 11.63
C GLU A 28 7.00 3.25 11.99
N LEU A 29 6.55 2.92 13.20
CA LEU A 29 6.32 1.53 13.62
C LEU A 29 5.23 0.85 12.77
N ALA A 30 4.10 1.53 12.55
CA ALA A 30 3.03 0.99 11.69
C ALA A 30 3.51 0.81 10.24
N SER A 31 4.34 1.72 9.73
CA SER A 31 4.96 1.59 8.40
C SER A 31 5.86 0.35 8.31
N ARG A 32 6.67 0.08 9.34
CA ARG A 32 7.51 -1.12 9.40
C ARG A 32 6.69 -2.41 9.44
N VAL A 33 5.61 -2.43 10.21
CA VAL A 33 4.69 -3.58 10.23
C VAL A 33 4.10 -3.83 8.85
N TRP A 34 3.62 -2.79 8.17
CA TRP A 34 3.11 -2.92 6.80
C TRP A 34 4.15 -3.45 5.82
N LEU A 35 5.38 -2.92 5.85
CA LEU A 35 6.46 -3.39 4.98
C LEU A 35 6.74 -4.87 5.25
N ALA A 36 6.89 -5.26 6.51
CA ALA A 36 7.10 -6.66 6.88
C ALA A 36 5.96 -7.56 6.41
N VAL A 37 4.70 -7.13 6.54
CA VAL A 37 3.55 -7.90 6.03
C VAL A 37 3.65 -8.06 4.51
N LEU A 38 3.82 -6.96 3.76
CA LEU A 38 3.89 -6.97 2.29
C LEU A 38 5.04 -7.85 1.77
N ASP A 39 6.18 -7.83 2.45
CA ASP A 39 7.36 -8.61 2.09
C ASP A 39 7.15 -10.12 2.30
N ASN A 40 6.27 -10.51 3.22
CA ASN A 40 6.01 -11.90 3.59
C ASN A 40 4.68 -12.46 3.05
N LEU A 41 3.96 -11.71 2.20
CA LEU A 41 2.78 -12.25 1.52
C LEU A 41 3.20 -13.34 0.50
N GLU A 42 2.46 -14.44 0.50
CA GLU A 42 2.62 -15.52 -0.48
C GLU A 42 2.35 -15.04 -1.91
N GLU A 43 3.08 -15.61 -2.88
CA GLU A 43 2.89 -15.31 -4.31
C GLU A 43 1.75 -16.14 -4.89
N ASN A 44 0.52 -15.67 -4.67
CA ASN A 44 -0.68 -16.30 -5.19
C ASN A 44 -1.69 -15.25 -5.70
N HIS A 45 -2.71 -15.72 -6.41
CA HIS A 45 -3.72 -14.83 -6.99
C HIS A 45 -4.50 -14.03 -5.94
N HIS A 46 -4.66 -14.57 -4.73
CA HIS A 46 -5.29 -13.85 -3.63
C HIS A 46 -4.46 -12.62 -3.20
N THR A 47 -3.14 -12.77 -3.09
CA THR A 47 -2.21 -11.67 -2.82
C THR A 47 -2.26 -10.62 -3.92
N PHE A 48 -2.31 -11.02 -5.19
CA PHE A 48 -2.48 -10.07 -6.30
C PHE A 48 -3.76 -9.22 -6.14
N CYS A 49 -4.90 -9.86 -5.89
CA CYS A 49 -6.17 -9.15 -5.67
C CYS A 49 -6.10 -8.20 -4.47
N LEU A 50 -5.45 -8.63 -3.38
CA LEU A 50 -5.23 -7.81 -2.19
C LEU A 50 -4.38 -6.57 -2.51
N LEU A 51 -3.25 -6.74 -3.20
CA LEU A 51 -2.35 -5.65 -3.57
C LEU A 51 -3.02 -4.67 -4.54
N LYS A 52 -3.76 -5.15 -5.55
CA LYS A 52 -4.51 -4.30 -6.49
C LYS A 52 -5.50 -3.42 -5.73
N ARG A 53 -6.20 -3.99 -4.75
CA ARG A 53 -7.11 -3.25 -3.88
C ARG A 53 -6.38 -2.24 -2.99
N LEU A 54 -5.24 -2.61 -2.40
CA LEU A 54 -4.43 -1.69 -1.59
C LEU A 54 -3.92 -0.50 -2.42
N ALA A 55 -3.54 -0.74 -3.67
CA ALA A 55 -3.13 0.30 -4.62
C ALA A 55 -4.29 1.26 -4.91
N GLN A 56 -5.49 0.73 -5.21
CA GLN A 56 -6.68 1.52 -5.49
C GLN A 56 -7.18 2.33 -4.28
N GLU A 57 -7.00 1.80 -3.06
CA GLU A 57 -7.43 2.48 -1.82
C GLU A 57 -6.62 3.74 -1.47
N GLY A 58 -5.49 4.01 -2.14
CA GLY A 58 -4.68 5.19 -1.80
C GLY A 58 -5.36 6.52 -2.15
N ASP A 59 -5.28 7.44 -1.19
CA ASP A 59 -5.89 8.77 -1.13
C ASP A 59 -7.42 8.87 -1.14
N GLN A 60 -8.17 7.78 -1.20
CA GLN A 60 -9.64 7.86 -1.11
C GLN A 60 -10.18 8.01 0.31
N VAL A 61 -9.35 7.86 1.35
CA VAL A 61 -9.76 8.16 2.72
C VAL A 61 -8.84 9.22 3.31
N PHE A 62 -9.41 10.43 3.39
CA PHE A 62 -9.10 11.68 4.10
C PHE A 62 -8.39 11.60 5.49
N LEU A 63 -7.63 10.57 5.80
CA LEU A 63 -6.97 10.46 7.10
C LEU A 63 -5.74 11.36 7.12
N PRO A 64 -5.67 12.41 7.96
CA PRO A 64 -4.49 13.25 8.04
C PRO A 64 -3.32 12.46 8.63
N TYR A 65 -2.10 12.96 8.45
CA TYR A 65 -0.95 12.48 9.20
C TYR A 65 -1.27 12.40 10.71
N PRO A 66 -0.93 11.31 11.43
CA PRO A 66 -0.11 10.14 11.06
C PRO A 66 -0.88 8.95 10.46
N TYR A 67 -2.16 9.11 10.17
CA TYR A 67 -3.07 8.03 9.82
C TYR A 67 -3.06 7.67 8.32
N THR A 68 -2.43 8.49 7.48
CA THR A 68 -2.04 8.10 6.12
C THR A 68 -0.96 7.04 6.14
N ARG A 69 -0.96 6.11 5.17
CA ARG A 69 0.20 5.23 4.97
C ARG A 69 1.39 6.01 4.43
N SER A 70 2.58 5.69 4.93
CA SER A 70 3.81 6.27 4.42
C SER A 70 4.00 5.99 2.94
N ILE A 71 4.69 6.91 2.25
CA ILE A 71 5.03 6.78 0.84
C ILE A 71 5.78 5.48 0.54
N LYS A 72 6.60 5.01 1.49
CA LYS A 72 7.37 3.75 1.38
C LYS A 72 6.45 2.54 1.32
N VAL A 73 5.43 2.48 2.17
CA VAL A 73 4.44 1.39 2.15
C VAL A 73 3.65 1.41 0.85
N GLN A 74 3.19 2.60 0.44
CA GLN A 74 2.45 2.73 -0.82
C GLN A 74 3.31 2.29 -2.01
N TRP A 75 4.56 2.76 -2.08
CA TRP A 75 5.52 2.37 -3.11
C TRP A 75 5.68 0.85 -3.17
N ARG A 76 5.88 0.20 -2.01
CA ARG A 76 6.10 -1.25 -1.94
C ARG A 76 4.93 -2.06 -2.51
N VAL A 77 3.69 -1.58 -2.38
CA VAL A 77 2.52 -2.22 -3.01
C VAL A 77 2.64 -2.21 -4.53
N PHE A 78 2.96 -1.05 -5.12
CA PHE A 78 3.10 -0.95 -6.58
C PHE A 78 4.32 -1.70 -7.10
N GLU A 79 5.42 -1.67 -6.37
CA GLU A 79 6.61 -2.44 -6.70
C GLU A 79 6.25 -3.93 -6.83
N LYS A 80 5.64 -4.54 -5.81
CA LYS A 80 5.23 -5.95 -5.88
C LYS A 80 4.23 -6.21 -7.02
N LEU A 81 3.28 -5.30 -7.28
CA LEU A 81 2.34 -5.46 -8.38
C LEU A 81 3.05 -5.52 -9.75
N PHE A 82 4.00 -4.63 -9.99
CA PHE A 82 4.67 -4.52 -11.29
C PHE A 82 5.89 -5.42 -11.46
N THR A 83 6.45 -5.96 -10.36
CA THR A 83 7.56 -6.93 -10.42
C THR A 83 7.05 -8.35 -10.25
N ASP A 84 6.44 -8.65 -9.11
CA ASP A 84 6.17 -10.02 -8.68
C ASP A 84 4.87 -10.57 -9.32
N PHE A 85 3.91 -9.68 -9.59
CA PHE A 85 2.59 -10.03 -10.12
C PHE A 85 2.29 -9.46 -11.51
N ARG A 86 3.31 -9.07 -12.27
CA ARG A 86 3.13 -8.48 -13.62
C ARG A 86 2.30 -9.38 -14.55
N ASP A 87 2.55 -10.69 -14.48
CA ASP A 87 1.87 -11.66 -15.34
C ASP A 87 0.42 -11.96 -14.91
N CYS A 88 0.00 -11.50 -13.72
CA CYS A 88 -1.36 -11.67 -13.22
C CYS A 88 -2.35 -10.65 -13.78
N PHE A 89 -1.89 -9.64 -14.51
CA PHE A 89 -2.74 -8.68 -15.20
C PHE A 89 -3.40 -9.32 -16.42
N ASN A 90 -4.55 -9.98 -16.21
CA ASN A 90 -5.31 -10.68 -17.25
C ASN A 90 -5.79 -9.79 -18.41
N HIS A 91 -5.88 -8.48 -18.19
CA HIS A 91 -6.29 -7.50 -19.19
C HIS A 91 -5.29 -6.34 -19.22
N GLU A 92 -4.82 -5.96 -20.42
CA GLU A 92 -3.91 -4.82 -20.59
C GLU A 92 -4.47 -3.54 -19.96
N VAL A 93 -5.79 -3.35 -20.00
CA VAL A 93 -6.48 -2.20 -19.39
C VAL A 93 -6.22 -2.12 -17.88
N ASP A 94 -6.28 -3.24 -17.17
CA ASP A 94 -6.03 -3.29 -15.72
C ASP A 94 -4.61 -2.87 -15.36
N TYR A 95 -3.63 -3.22 -16.20
CA TYR A 95 -2.23 -2.85 -16.02
C TYR A 95 -2.06 -1.33 -16.18
N TYR A 96 -2.59 -0.76 -17.27
CA TYR A 96 -2.47 0.67 -17.54
C TYR A 96 -3.21 1.54 -16.52
N ASP A 97 -4.35 1.07 -16.00
CA ASP A 97 -5.07 1.74 -14.92
C ASP A 97 -4.23 1.78 -13.63
N MET A 98 -3.58 0.67 -13.27
CA MET A 98 -2.68 0.65 -12.11
C MET A 98 -1.45 1.53 -12.34
N LEU A 99 -0.91 1.54 -13.56
CA LEU A 99 0.23 2.38 -13.92
C LEU A 99 -0.12 3.87 -13.85
N ALA A 100 -1.32 4.25 -14.31
CA ALA A 100 -1.82 5.61 -14.16
C ALA A 100 -1.96 6.01 -12.67
N CYS A 101 -2.45 5.09 -11.84
CA CYS A 101 -2.53 5.29 -10.38
C CYS A 101 -1.14 5.48 -9.74
N ALA A 102 -0.14 4.71 -10.17
CA ALA A 102 1.24 4.90 -9.71
C ALA A 102 1.78 6.27 -10.14
N LYS A 103 1.59 6.66 -11.40
CA LYS A 103 2.04 7.96 -11.93
C LYS A 103 1.41 9.16 -11.23
N SER A 104 0.16 9.06 -10.78
CA SER A 104 -0.48 10.17 -10.07
C SER A 104 0.08 10.36 -8.65
N ARG A 105 0.72 9.34 -8.07
CA ARG A 105 1.24 9.38 -6.70
C ARG A 105 2.74 9.51 -6.61
N PHE A 106 3.46 8.94 -7.56
CA PHE A 106 4.92 8.94 -7.57
C PHE A 106 5.43 9.58 -8.84
N GLN A 107 6.36 10.51 -8.69
CA GLN A 107 7.13 11.06 -9.80
C GLN A 107 8.58 11.23 -9.32
N PRO A 108 9.56 10.60 -9.98
CA PRO A 108 9.43 9.70 -11.13
C PRO A 108 8.97 8.27 -10.75
N ILE A 109 8.46 7.51 -11.72
CA ILE A 109 8.26 6.05 -11.60
C ILE A 109 9.40 5.28 -12.27
N PRO A 110 9.72 4.04 -11.82
CA PRO A 110 10.74 3.20 -12.43
C PRO A 110 10.40 2.82 -13.88
N SER A 111 11.40 2.82 -14.75
CA SER A 111 11.24 2.36 -16.14
C SER A 111 10.85 0.88 -16.24
N ALA A 112 11.21 0.07 -15.24
CA ALA A 112 10.83 -1.33 -15.16
C ALA A 112 9.31 -1.55 -15.04
N TRP A 113 8.54 -0.53 -14.64
CA TRP A 113 7.07 -0.57 -14.57
C TRP A 113 6.40 -0.14 -15.89
N LEU A 114 7.17 0.26 -16.89
CA LEU A 114 6.67 0.56 -18.23
C LEU A 114 6.65 -0.71 -19.10
#